data_AF-A0A6H0UF52-F1
#
_entry.id   AF-A0A6H0UF52-F1
#
_cell.length_a   1.000
_cell.length_b   1.000
_cell.length_c   1.000
_cell.angle_alpha   90.00
_cell.angle_beta   90.00
_cell.angle_gamma   90.00
#
_symmetry.space_group_name_H-M   'P 1'
#
loop_
_entity.id
_entity.type
_entity.pdbx_description
1 polymer ?
#
loop_
_entity_poly.entity_id
_entity_poly.type
_entity_poly.pdbx_seq_one_letter_code
_entity_poly.pdbx_strand_id
1 'polypeptide(L)'
;MFVYICCSGGMSSSLFCIKMVTALEATYPALKVRSAHLDTVMARETIYREKYDLILIYGGIEIIRPENAFDLNQLIDVILIAPQVAYLLPLKQEILKDYPIIIKLIDKKIFGTVTGAQAAGDLLDELVALDLERSYLSATLIETKNADKNIELLLNGLDRKGDCAKQLIQSFEEMGLRVVQEKYGSDTLYQFHPKADYDIRLLFGYNHMLAAEDMGKLSRRIDGLIYLESPLENPKINWFQDYQIPLFKLSRDSNYGQAVELSDIQDFLLTVAQRSEAISETYVAKFEAAPPEKRRHHFLGILSWET
;
A
#
# COMPACT_ATOMS: atom_id res chain seq x y z
N MET A 1 -22.40 4.39 6.36
CA MET A 1 -21.69 3.24 6.95
C MET A 1 -21.31 2.25 5.86
N PHE A 2 -20.05 1.80 5.84
CA PHE A 2 -19.46 0.84 4.90
C PHE A 2 -19.18 -0.47 5.65
N VAL A 3 -19.91 -1.53 5.31
CA VAL A 3 -19.85 -2.83 6.00
C VAL A 3 -19.31 -3.86 5.03
N TYR A 4 -18.15 -4.42 5.32
CA TYR A 4 -17.55 -5.48 4.53
C TYR A 4 -17.94 -6.86 5.03
N ILE A 5 -18.69 -7.61 4.23
CA ILE A 5 -19.12 -8.96 4.51
C ILE A 5 -18.29 -9.92 3.65
N CYS A 6 -17.43 -10.70 4.29
CA CYS A 6 -16.49 -11.56 3.58
C CYS A 6 -16.69 -13.05 3.83
N CYS A 7 -16.54 -13.84 2.78
CA CYS A 7 -16.46 -15.30 2.86
C CYS A 7 -15.21 -15.82 2.13
N SER A 8 -15.06 -17.13 1.92
CA SER A 8 -13.86 -17.67 1.26
C SER A 8 -13.62 -17.10 -0.14
N GLY A 9 -14.66 -16.95 -0.98
CA GLY A 9 -14.52 -16.52 -2.38
C GLY A 9 -15.52 -15.46 -2.84
N GLY A 10 -16.17 -14.75 -1.92
CA GLY A 10 -17.09 -13.64 -2.24
C GLY A 10 -18.49 -14.02 -2.75
N MET A 11 -18.72 -15.24 -3.24
CA MET A 11 -20.03 -15.65 -3.80
C MET A 11 -21.15 -15.73 -2.76
N SER A 12 -20.91 -16.35 -1.60
CA SER A 12 -21.96 -16.46 -0.57
C SER A 12 -22.28 -15.10 0.05
N SER A 13 -21.26 -14.27 0.26
CA SER A 13 -21.43 -12.91 0.77
C SER A 13 -22.13 -12.00 -0.23
N SER A 14 -21.89 -12.15 -1.54
CA SER A 14 -22.60 -11.35 -2.56
C SER A 14 -24.09 -11.65 -2.56
N LEU A 15 -24.48 -12.93 -2.55
CA LEU A 15 -25.88 -13.33 -2.49
C LEU A 15 -26.55 -12.85 -1.21
N PHE A 16 -25.86 -12.96 -0.08
CA PHE A 16 -26.33 -12.43 1.20
C PHE A 16 -26.58 -10.91 1.11
N CYS A 17 -25.60 -10.13 0.65
CA CYS A 17 -25.71 -8.68 0.52
C CYS A 17 -26.85 -8.26 -0.40
N ILE A 18 -27.02 -8.92 -1.56
CA ILE A 18 -28.13 -8.62 -2.48
C ILE A 18 -29.48 -8.83 -1.80
N LYS A 19 -29.67 -9.96 -1.11
CA LYS A 19 -30.92 -10.25 -0.39
C LYS A 19 -31.20 -9.26 0.72
N MET A 20 -30.17 -8.87 1.48
CA MET A 20 -30.30 -7.88 2.55
C MET A 20 -30.67 -6.51 2.00
N VAL A 21 -30.03 -6.05 0.93
CA VAL A 21 -30.39 -4.78 0.26
C VAL A 21 -31.85 -4.81 -0.18
N THR A 22 -32.29 -5.86 -0.89
CA THR A 22 -33.68 -5.95 -1.36
C THR A 22 -34.68 -5.93 -0.19
N ALA A 23 -34.37 -6.61 0.91
CA ALA A 23 -35.22 -6.62 2.09
C ALA A 23 -35.23 -5.28 2.84
N LEU A 24 -34.07 -4.63 2.96
CA LEU A 24 -33.94 -3.31 3.59
C LEU A 24 -34.65 -2.24 2.77
N GLU A 25 -34.50 -2.22 1.45
CA GLU A 25 -35.20 -1.28 0.56
C GLU A 25 -36.72 -1.46 0.65
N ALA A 26 -37.20 -2.71 0.76
CA ALA A 26 -38.63 -3.00 0.90
C ALA A 26 -39.20 -2.61 2.28
N THR A 27 -38.41 -2.77 3.34
CA THR A 27 -38.85 -2.55 4.73
C THR A 27 -38.64 -1.10 5.18
N TYR A 28 -37.58 -0.47 4.70
CA TYR A 28 -37.14 0.88 5.07
C TYR A 28 -36.85 1.74 3.82
N PRO A 29 -37.88 2.20 3.08
CA PRO A 29 -37.69 2.89 1.79
C PRO A 29 -36.92 4.21 1.86
N ALA A 30 -36.84 4.82 3.06
CA ALA A 30 -36.08 6.04 3.29
C ALA A 30 -34.57 5.79 3.43
N LEU A 31 -34.16 4.56 3.77
CA LEU A 31 -32.76 4.18 3.93
C LEU A 31 -32.16 3.86 2.57
N LYS A 32 -31.18 4.64 2.11
CA LYS A 32 -30.51 4.39 0.84
C LYS A 32 -29.44 3.34 1.02
N VAL A 33 -29.77 2.09 0.70
CA VAL A 33 -28.85 0.96 0.83
C VAL A 33 -28.35 0.50 -0.53
N ARG A 34 -27.08 0.09 -0.61
CA ARG A 34 -26.54 -0.56 -1.81
C ARG A 34 -25.60 -1.69 -1.46
N SER A 35 -25.48 -2.68 -2.36
CA SER A 35 -24.41 -3.66 -2.31
C SER A 35 -23.52 -3.61 -3.55
N ALA A 36 -22.23 -3.89 -3.35
CA ALA A 36 -21.22 -3.90 -4.40
C ALA A 36 -19.99 -4.71 -3.98
N HIS A 37 -19.22 -5.17 -4.97
CA HIS A 37 -17.91 -5.78 -4.72
C HIS A 37 -16.92 -4.75 -4.19
N LEU A 38 -15.97 -5.18 -3.34
CA LEU A 38 -14.96 -4.30 -2.72
C LEU A 38 -14.25 -3.41 -3.76
N ASP A 39 -13.70 -3.99 -4.81
CA ASP A 39 -12.96 -3.22 -5.84
C ASP A 39 -13.80 -2.13 -6.50
N THR A 40 -15.11 -2.38 -6.68
CA THR A 40 -16.03 -1.39 -7.26
C THR A 40 -16.27 -0.21 -6.34
N VAL A 41 -16.33 -0.47 -5.03
CA VAL A 41 -16.54 0.57 -4.01
C VAL A 41 -15.25 1.37 -3.83
N MET A 42 -14.11 0.70 -3.73
CA MET A 42 -12.77 1.34 -3.69
C MET A 42 -12.57 2.29 -4.88
N ALA A 43 -12.85 1.84 -6.10
CA ALA A 43 -12.68 2.65 -7.31
C ALA A 43 -13.66 3.85 -7.41
N ARG A 44 -14.72 3.90 -6.59
CA ARG A 44 -15.79 4.90 -6.68
C ARG A 44 -16.24 5.40 -5.31
N GLU A 45 -15.35 5.43 -4.34
CA GLU A 45 -15.67 5.67 -2.93
C GLU A 45 -16.54 6.92 -2.74
N THR A 46 -16.10 8.06 -3.26
CA THR A 46 -16.78 9.36 -3.12
C THR A 46 -18.24 9.28 -3.55
N ILE A 47 -18.51 8.59 -4.66
CA ILE A 47 -19.87 8.42 -5.19
C ILE A 47 -20.73 7.59 -4.24
N TYR A 48 -20.17 6.53 -3.66
CA TYR A 48 -20.90 5.68 -2.73
C TYR A 48 -21.18 6.42 -1.41
N ARG A 49 -20.19 7.15 -0.90
CA ARG A 49 -20.27 7.90 0.35
C ARG A 49 -21.33 9.02 0.30
N GLU A 50 -21.48 9.68 -0.84
CA GLU A 50 -22.47 10.75 -1.02
C GLU A 50 -23.90 10.24 -1.25
N LYS A 51 -24.06 9.06 -1.87
CA LYS A 51 -25.36 8.60 -2.36
C LYS A 51 -26.10 7.65 -1.43
N TYR A 52 -25.39 6.92 -0.57
CA TYR A 52 -25.96 5.83 0.20
C TYR A 52 -25.64 5.98 1.69
N ASP A 53 -26.64 5.67 2.52
CA ASP A 53 -26.52 5.69 3.98
C ASP A 53 -25.79 4.42 4.48
N LEU A 54 -26.06 3.29 3.82
CA LEU A 54 -25.48 1.98 4.14
C LEU A 54 -25.00 1.27 2.87
N ILE A 55 -23.73 0.84 2.88
CA ILE A 55 -23.12 0.10 1.79
C ILE A 55 -22.70 -1.29 2.31
N LEU A 56 -23.32 -2.34 1.79
CA LEU A 56 -22.97 -3.73 2.05
C LEU A 56 -21.97 -4.22 1.00
N ILE A 57 -20.71 -4.28 1.38
CA ILE A 57 -19.60 -4.60 0.50
C ILE A 57 -19.32 -6.09 0.62
N TYR A 58 -19.14 -6.80 -0.49
CA TYR A 58 -18.84 -8.23 -0.46
C TYR A 58 -17.49 -8.56 -1.11
N GLY A 59 -16.85 -9.62 -0.63
CA GLY A 59 -15.60 -10.12 -1.20
C GLY A 59 -15.00 -11.32 -0.46
N GLY A 60 -13.77 -11.66 -0.82
CA GLY A 60 -13.02 -12.76 -0.21
C GLY A 60 -12.26 -12.33 1.05
N ILE A 61 -12.31 -13.15 2.11
CA ILE A 61 -11.58 -12.92 3.37
C ILE A 61 -10.06 -12.81 3.18
N GLU A 62 -9.53 -13.45 2.13
CA GLU A 62 -8.11 -13.39 1.77
C GLU A 62 -7.65 -12.01 1.31
N ILE A 63 -8.59 -11.09 1.05
CA ILE A 63 -8.24 -9.70 0.78
C ILE A 63 -7.73 -9.01 2.05
N ILE A 64 -8.19 -9.41 3.24
CA ILE A 64 -7.73 -8.78 4.50
C ILE A 64 -6.33 -9.28 4.76
N ARG A 65 -5.35 -8.43 4.49
CA ARG A 65 -3.94 -8.73 4.66
C ARG A 65 -3.27 -7.60 5.43
N PRO A 66 -2.10 -7.83 6.02
CA PRO A 66 -1.29 -6.73 6.52
C PRO A 66 -1.24 -5.62 5.47
N GLU A 67 -0.85 -5.96 4.22
CA GLU A 67 -0.55 -5.02 3.13
C GLU A 67 -1.63 -3.96 2.83
N ASN A 68 -2.90 -4.23 3.12
CA ASN A 68 -4.01 -3.33 2.80
C ASN A 68 -4.89 -2.96 4.00
N ALA A 69 -4.42 -3.23 5.22
CA ALA A 69 -5.16 -2.95 6.44
C ALA A 69 -5.50 -1.46 6.58
N PHE A 70 -4.59 -0.56 6.21
CA PHE A 70 -4.82 0.88 6.24
C PHE A 70 -5.84 1.33 5.19
N ASP A 71 -5.71 0.89 3.94
CA ASP A 71 -6.67 1.20 2.88
C ASP A 71 -8.07 0.72 3.24
N LEU A 72 -8.16 -0.48 3.83
CA LEU A 72 -9.40 -1.00 4.37
C LEU A 72 -9.91 -0.11 5.51
N ASN A 73 -9.04 0.42 6.38
CA ASN A 73 -9.47 1.32 7.47
C ASN A 73 -10.05 2.65 6.98
N GLN A 74 -9.51 3.22 5.91
CA GLN A 74 -10.01 4.48 5.34
C GLN A 74 -11.44 4.33 4.80
N LEU A 75 -11.77 3.15 4.28
CA LEU A 75 -13.05 2.89 3.65
C LEU A 75 -14.07 2.17 4.56
N ILE A 76 -13.63 1.15 5.28
CA ILE A 76 -14.48 0.15 5.91
C ILE A 76 -14.67 0.46 7.40
N ASP A 77 -15.93 0.53 7.81
CA ASP A 77 -16.28 0.79 9.20
C ASP A 77 -16.32 -0.51 10.01
N VAL A 78 -16.86 -1.57 9.41
CA VAL A 78 -17.05 -2.88 10.04
C VAL A 78 -16.76 -4.00 9.05
N ILE A 79 -16.09 -5.05 9.52
CA ILE A 79 -15.89 -6.31 8.82
C ILE A 79 -16.67 -7.43 9.52
N LEU A 80 -17.57 -8.06 8.78
CA LEU A 80 -18.35 -9.21 9.21
C LEU A 80 -17.91 -10.47 8.45
N ILE A 81 -17.31 -11.40 9.18
CA ILE A 81 -16.78 -12.65 8.65
C ILE A 81 -17.88 -13.72 8.62
N ALA A 82 -18.09 -14.33 7.45
CA ALA A 82 -19.05 -15.41 7.28
C ALA A 82 -18.70 -16.63 8.14
N PRO A 83 -19.69 -17.37 8.69
CA PRO A 83 -19.43 -18.45 9.63
C PRO A 83 -18.55 -19.58 9.08
N GLN A 84 -18.59 -19.85 7.77
CA GLN A 84 -17.78 -20.91 7.14
C GLN A 84 -16.26 -20.66 7.21
N VAL A 85 -15.82 -19.42 7.44
CA VAL A 85 -14.40 -19.05 7.53
C VAL A 85 -14.06 -18.48 8.92
N ALA A 86 -14.86 -18.80 9.93
CA ALA A 86 -14.70 -18.27 11.29
C ALA A 86 -13.32 -18.57 11.91
N TYR A 87 -12.66 -19.66 11.50
CA TYR A 87 -11.32 -20.03 11.95
C TYR A 87 -10.24 -19.00 11.59
N LEU A 88 -10.50 -18.11 10.62
CA LEU A 88 -9.59 -17.03 10.22
C LEU A 88 -9.73 -15.77 11.09
N LEU A 89 -10.78 -15.65 11.91
CA LEU A 89 -11.04 -14.45 12.71
C LEU A 89 -9.84 -14.03 13.57
N PRO A 90 -9.18 -14.92 14.36
CA PRO A 90 -8.07 -14.50 15.22
C PRO A 90 -6.91 -13.92 14.41
N LEU A 91 -6.63 -14.50 13.24
CA LEU A 91 -5.59 -14.00 12.34
C LEU A 91 -5.94 -12.61 11.79
N LYS A 92 -7.20 -12.40 11.38
CA LYS A 92 -7.62 -11.10 10.84
C LYS A 92 -7.73 -10.02 11.91
N GLN A 93 -8.06 -10.40 13.16
CA GLN A 93 -8.01 -9.51 14.32
C GLN A 93 -6.60 -9.00 14.59
N GLU A 94 -5.59 -9.88 14.53
CA GLU A 94 -4.19 -9.47 14.71
C GLU A 94 -3.73 -8.49 13.62
N ILE A 95 -4.14 -8.73 12.37
CA ILE A 95 -3.84 -7.84 11.23
C ILE A 95 -4.40 -6.43 11.43
N LEU A 96 -5.59 -6.32 12.05
CA LEU A 96 -6.34 -5.07 12.16
C LEU A 96 -6.28 -4.42 13.55
N LYS A 97 -5.48 -4.96 14.48
CA LYS A 97 -5.49 -4.55 15.90
C LYS A 97 -5.22 -3.06 16.14
N ASP A 98 -4.46 -2.44 15.24
CA ASP A 98 -4.03 -1.04 15.33
C ASP A 98 -4.98 -0.08 14.62
N TYR A 99 -6.09 -0.60 14.06
CA TYR A 99 -7.08 0.17 13.32
C TYR A 99 -8.44 0.15 14.04
N PRO A 100 -9.21 1.25 14.01
CA PRO A 100 -10.55 1.30 14.60
C PRO A 100 -11.60 0.45 13.85
N ILE A 101 -11.22 -0.33 12.84
CA ILE A 101 -12.14 -1.25 12.14
C ILE A 101 -12.59 -2.33 13.12
N ILE A 102 -13.89 -2.46 13.26
CA ILE A 102 -14.48 -3.55 14.02
C ILE A 102 -14.52 -4.82 13.17
N ILE A 103 -13.95 -5.91 13.64
CA ILE A 103 -13.99 -7.21 12.95
C ILE A 103 -14.61 -8.31 13.82
N LYS A 104 -15.68 -8.94 13.31
CA LYS A 104 -16.47 -9.94 14.04
C LYS A 104 -16.97 -11.05 13.12
N LEU A 105 -17.49 -12.13 13.72
CA LEU A 105 -18.33 -13.07 12.97
C LEU A 105 -19.72 -12.48 12.81
N ILE A 106 -20.31 -12.63 11.62
CA ILE A 106 -21.75 -12.42 11.47
C ILE A 106 -22.51 -13.55 12.20
N ASP A 107 -23.63 -13.20 12.82
CA ASP A 107 -24.48 -14.21 13.44
C ASP A 107 -24.95 -15.25 12.41
N LYS A 108 -24.87 -16.53 12.81
CA LYS A 108 -25.19 -17.67 11.93
C LYS A 108 -26.66 -17.67 11.50
N LYS A 109 -27.57 -17.18 12.36
CA LYS A 109 -28.99 -17.06 12.01
C LYS A 109 -29.16 -15.93 11.01
N ILE A 110 -28.55 -14.76 11.23
CA ILE A 110 -28.62 -13.65 10.27
C ILE A 110 -28.11 -14.12 8.90
N PHE A 111 -26.93 -14.73 8.84
CA PHE A 111 -26.32 -15.18 7.58
C PHE A 111 -27.04 -16.35 6.90
N GLY A 112 -27.58 -17.28 7.70
CA GLY A 112 -28.25 -18.50 7.20
C GLY A 112 -29.74 -18.33 6.90
N THR A 113 -30.38 -17.26 7.38
CA THR A 113 -31.84 -17.08 7.26
C THR A 113 -32.23 -16.60 5.86
N VAL A 114 -33.16 -17.32 5.24
CA VAL A 114 -33.66 -17.04 3.88
C VAL A 114 -34.81 -16.01 3.87
N THR A 115 -35.46 -15.78 5.01
CA THR A 115 -36.51 -14.76 5.16
C THR A 115 -35.90 -13.37 5.34
N GLY A 116 -35.74 -12.67 4.21
CA GLY A 116 -34.96 -11.43 4.13
C GLY A 116 -35.39 -10.31 5.09
N ALA A 117 -36.67 -10.14 5.41
CA ALA A 117 -37.15 -9.02 6.23
C ALA A 117 -36.71 -9.09 7.70
N GLN A 118 -36.81 -10.27 8.33
CA GLN A 118 -36.38 -10.44 9.72
C GLN A 118 -34.85 -10.37 9.83
N ALA A 119 -34.13 -11.06 8.95
CA ALA A 119 -32.67 -11.02 8.92
C ALA A 119 -32.13 -9.60 8.61
N ALA A 120 -32.84 -8.81 7.80
CA ALA A 120 -32.50 -7.42 7.54
C ALA A 120 -32.69 -6.51 8.77
N GLY A 121 -33.77 -6.73 9.54
CA GLY A 121 -33.97 -6.05 10.83
C GLY A 121 -32.88 -6.39 11.84
N ASP A 122 -32.63 -7.69 12.04
CA ASP A 122 -31.61 -8.18 12.96
C ASP A 122 -30.20 -7.67 12.56
N LEU A 123 -29.88 -7.65 11.27
CA LEU A 123 -28.63 -7.08 10.76
C LEU A 123 -28.54 -5.57 11.04
N LEU A 124 -29.62 -4.82 10.81
CA LEU A 124 -29.63 -3.38 11.04
C LEU A 124 -29.42 -3.05 12.53
N ASP A 125 -30.08 -3.78 13.43
CA ASP A 125 -29.90 -3.65 14.88
C ASP A 125 -28.45 -3.94 15.29
N GLU A 126 -27.84 -4.99 14.73
CA GLU A 126 -26.44 -5.31 14.96
C GLU A 126 -25.53 -4.16 14.48
N LEU A 127 -25.76 -3.63 13.27
CA LEU A 127 -24.97 -2.54 12.70
C LEU A 127 -25.06 -1.24 13.51
N VAL A 128 -26.23 -0.91 14.08
CA VAL A 128 -26.39 0.25 14.97
C VAL A 128 -25.55 0.08 16.24
N ALA A 129 -25.56 -1.11 16.84
CA ALA A 129 -24.73 -1.39 18.02
C ALA A 129 -23.23 -1.29 17.70
N LEU A 130 -22.82 -1.75 16.51
CA LEU A 130 -21.44 -1.69 16.03
C LEU A 130 -20.97 -0.26 15.76
N ASP A 131 -21.83 0.59 15.21
CA ASP A 131 -21.51 1.99 14.95
C ASP A 131 -21.22 2.75 16.26
N LEU A 132 -22.01 2.48 17.30
CA LEU A 132 -21.79 3.03 18.65
C LEU A 132 -20.46 2.57 19.25
N GLU A 133 -20.13 1.28 19.13
CA GLU A 133 -18.86 0.73 19.61
C GLU A 133 -17.67 1.33 18.87
N ARG A 134 -17.79 1.52 17.55
CA ARG A 134 -16.72 2.10 16.73
C ARG A 134 -16.46 3.54 17.12
N SER A 135 -17.51 4.32 17.36
CA SER A 135 -17.36 5.72 17.80
C SER A 135 -16.47 5.83 19.05
N TYR A 136 -16.55 4.87 19.98
CA TYR A 136 -15.68 4.80 21.14
C TYR A 136 -14.22 4.44 20.79
N LEU A 137 -14.00 3.47 19.90
CA LEU A 137 -12.66 3.04 19.46
C LEU A 137 -11.94 4.13 18.66
N SER A 138 -12.63 4.80 17.74
CA SER A 138 -12.09 5.92 16.95
C SER A 138 -11.71 7.13 17.82
N ALA A 139 -12.28 7.26 19.01
CA ALA A 139 -11.90 8.32 19.95
C ALA A 139 -10.64 7.97 20.78
N THR A 140 -10.30 6.69 20.90
CA THR A 140 -9.15 6.21 21.68
C THR A 140 -7.91 5.91 20.84
N LEU A 141 -8.09 5.51 19.57
CA LEU A 141 -6.99 5.23 18.65
C LEU A 141 -6.66 6.46 17.81
N ILE A 142 -5.42 6.94 17.91
CA ILE A 142 -4.90 7.97 17.00
C ILE A 142 -4.47 7.27 15.72
N GLU A 143 -5.21 7.49 14.63
CA GLU A 143 -4.80 7.03 13.30
C GLU A 143 -3.46 7.67 12.94
N THR A 144 -2.39 6.88 12.88
CA THR A 144 -1.09 7.36 12.42
C THR A 144 -0.65 6.59 11.20
N LYS A 145 -0.29 7.31 10.12
CA LYS A 145 0.34 6.75 8.92
C LYS A 145 1.73 6.12 9.18
N ASN A 146 2.23 6.19 10.41
CA ASN A 146 3.55 5.62 10.75
C ASN A 146 3.60 4.09 10.58
N ALA A 147 2.46 3.39 10.61
CA ALA A 147 2.38 1.94 10.39
C ALA A 147 2.32 1.53 8.90
N ASP A 148 2.25 2.49 7.96
CA ASP A 148 1.91 2.22 6.57
C ASP A 148 2.99 2.64 5.55
N LYS A 149 4.20 2.94 6.02
CA LYS A 149 5.32 3.19 5.10
C LYS A 149 5.76 1.90 4.43
N ASN A 150 5.28 1.71 3.20
CA ASN A 150 5.71 0.62 2.32
C ASN A 150 7.03 1.01 1.62
N ILE A 151 8.12 0.37 2.03
CA ILE A 151 9.42 0.47 1.37
C ILE A 151 9.46 -0.55 0.23
N GLU A 152 9.65 -0.10 -1.02
CA GLU A 152 10.03 -1.00 -2.11
C GLU A 152 11.57 -1.13 -2.11
N LEU A 153 12.08 -2.33 -1.83
CA LEU A 153 13.50 -2.64 -1.82
C LEU A 153 13.91 -3.37 -3.11
N LEU A 154 14.56 -2.66 -4.02
CA LEU A 154 15.09 -3.20 -5.27
C LEU A 154 16.45 -3.85 -5.02
N LEU A 155 16.52 -5.17 -5.11
CA LEU A 155 17.74 -5.94 -4.85
C LEU A 155 18.59 -6.10 -6.11
N ASN A 156 19.79 -5.51 -6.11
CA ASN A 156 20.75 -5.53 -7.21
C ASN A 156 21.97 -6.42 -6.91
N GLY A 157 22.08 -7.54 -7.62
CA GLY A 157 23.21 -8.48 -7.44
C GLY A 157 23.19 -9.25 -6.12
N LEU A 158 22.11 -9.13 -5.34
CA LEU A 158 21.93 -9.82 -4.07
C LEU A 158 20.92 -10.95 -4.19
N ASP A 159 21.19 -12.06 -3.49
CA ASP A 159 20.20 -13.09 -3.26
C ASP A 159 19.17 -12.60 -2.23
N ARG A 160 17.88 -12.70 -2.57
CA ARG A 160 16.76 -12.44 -1.66
C ARG A 160 16.84 -13.25 -0.37
N LYS A 161 17.51 -14.41 -0.42
CA LYS A 161 17.70 -15.29 0.74
C LYS A 161 19.03 -15.06 1.47
N GLY A 162 19.88 -14.15 1.00
CA GLY A 162 21.16 -13.84 1.62
C GLY A 162 21.02 -13.19 2.99
N ASP A 163 21.97 -13.45 3.88
CA ASP A 163 21.90 -13.04 5.29
C ASP A 163 21.85 -11.52 5.47
N CYS A 164 22.54 -10.77 4.59
CA CYS A 164 22.58 -9.31 4.66
C CYS A 164 21.23 -8.66 4.29
N ALA A 165 20.52 -9.18 3.28
CA ALA A 165 19.20 -8.68 2.92
C ALA A 165 18.17 -8.97 4.02
N LYS A 166 18.23 -10.16 4.61
CA LYS A 166 17.37 -10.53 5.74
C LYS A 166 17.58 -9.63 6.96
N GLN A 167 18.83 -9.34 7.32
CA GLN A 167 19.14 -8.46 8.45
C GLN A 167 18.60 -7.04 8.25
N LEU A 168 18.76 -6.49 7.04
CA LEU A 168 18.24 -5.16 6.71
C LEU A 168 16.71 -5.11 6.76
N ILE A 169 16.05 -6.13 6.21
CA ILE A 169 14.59 -6.24 6.24
C ILE A 169 14.09 -6.36 7.68
N GLN A 170 14.72 -7.22 8.48
CA GLN A 170 14.38 -7.36 9.90
C GLN A 170 14.51 -6.02 10.63
N SER A 171 15.54 -5.23 10.32
CA SER A 171 15.73 -3.90 10.91
C SER A 171 14.57 -2.94 10.54
N PHE A 172 14.11 -2.98 9.29
CA PHE A 172 12.94 -2.22 8.86
C PHE A 172 11.65 -2.70 9.55
N GLU A 173 11.45 -4.01 9.65
CA GLU A 173 10.29 -4.60 10.33
C GLU A 173 10.28 -4.26 11.84
N GLU A 174 11.43 -4.23 12.50
CA GLU A 174 11.58 -3.80 13.90
C GLU A 174 11.21 -2.33 14.12
N MET A 175 11.38 -1.48 13.09
CA MET A 175 10.91 -0.10 13.07
C MET A 175 9.42 0.05 12.73
N GLY A 176 8.69 -1.06 12.55
CA GLY A 176 7.28 -1.06 12.13
C GLY A 176 7.08 -0.74 10.65
N LEU A 177 8.14 -0.78 9.85
CA LEU A 177 8.11 -0.50 8.41
C LEU A 177 7.95 -1.80 7.64
N ARG A 178 7.22 -1.75 6.53
CA ARG A 178 7.01 -2.92 5.67
C ARG A 178 7.86 -2.83 4.43
N VAL A 179 8.41 -3.97 4.02
CA VAL A 179 9.38 -4.04 2.93
C VAL A 179 8.92 -5.02 1.86
N VAL A 180 8.69 -4.52 0.65
CA VAL A 180 8.45 -5.34 -0.54
C VAL A 180 9.76 -5.53 -1.27
N GLN A 181 10.19 -6.77 -1.46
CA GLN A 181 11.42 -7.08 -2.17
C GLN A 181 11.16 -7.31 -3.66
N GLU A 182 11.81 -6.52 -4.50
CA GLU A 182 11.80 -6.72 -5.95
C GLU A 182 13.20 -6.99 -6.49
N LYS A 183 13.27 -7.78 -7.56
CA LYS A 183 14.57 -8.08 -8.19
C LYS A 183 14.88 -6.94 -9.14
N TYR A 184 16.05 -6.34 -8.98
CA TYR A 184 16.54 -5.41 -9.97
C TYR A 184 16.96 -6.15 -11.24
N GLY A 185 16.42 -5.74 -12.38
CA GLY A 185 16.80 -6.24 -13.69
C GLY A 185 16.58 -5.16 -14.76
N SER A 186 17.46 -5.13 -15.77
CA SER A 186 17.43 -4.14 -16.84
C SER A 186 16.06 -4.07 -17.50
N ASP A 187 15.41 -5.21 -17.80
CA ASP A 187 14.09 -5.24 -18.43
C ASP A 187 12.99 -4.53 -17.61
N THR A 188 13.07 -4.58 -16.28
CA THR A 188 12.11 -3.94 -15.37
C THR A 188 12.29 -2.42 -15.27
N LEU A 189 13.42 -1.89 -15.76
CA LEU A 189 13.72 -0.46 -15.83
C LEU A 189 13.06 0.23 -17.03
N TYR A 190 12.86 -0.50 -18.13
CA TYR A 190 12.34 0.05 -19.39
C TYR A 190 10.80 -0.10 -19.52
N GLN A 191 10.18 -1.02 -18.78
CA GLN A 191 8.72 -1.23 -18.77
C GLN A 191 8.11 -1.00 -17.38
N PHE A 192 8.37 0.17 -16.81
CA PHE A 192 7.92 0.51 -15.47
C PHE A 192 6.44 0.91 -15.44
N HIS A 193 5.60 0.02 -14.90
CA HIS A 193 4.20 0.30 -14.53
C HIS A 193 4.02 -0.12 -13.07
N PRO A 194 4.15 0.80 -12.10
CA PRO A 194 3.98 0.44 -10.70
C PRO A 194 2.54 -0.04 -10.49
N LYS A 195 2.39 -1.23 -9.90
CA LYS A 195 1.08 -1.82 -9.60
C LYS A 195 0.45 -1.23 -8.33
N ALA A 196 1.26 -0.53 -7.52
CA ALA A 196 0.89 0.10 -6.25
C ALA A 196 1.74 1.38 -6.05
N ASP A 197 1.19 2.35 -5.32
CA ASP A 197 1.93 3.51 -4.83
C ASP A 197 2.75 3.09 -3.59
N TYR A 198 4.06 3.37 -3.62
CA TYR A 198 4.98 3.12 -2.51
C TYR A 198 5.48 4.46 -1.98
N ASP A 199 5.65 4.57 -0.67
CA ASP A 199 6.09 5.81 -0.03
C ASP A 199 7.57 6.11 -0.28
N ILE A 200 8.40 5.06 -0.28
CA ILE A 200 9.85 5.17 -0.47
C ILE A 200 10.35 3.97 -1.28
N ARG A 201 11.11 4.23 -2.35
CA ARG A 201 11.80 3.21 -3.15
C ARG A 201 13.30 3.24 -2.91
N LEU A 202 13.86 2.14 -2.44
CA LEU A 202 15.28 2.00 -2.14
C LEU A 202 15.93 1.01 -3.10
N LEU A 203 17.08 1.37 -3.66
CA LEU A 203 17.98 0.41 -4.29
C LEU A 203 18.91 -0.17 -3.23
N PHE A 204 19.00 -1.49 -3.16
CA PHE A 204 19.94 -2.19 -2.28
C PHE A 204 20.79 -3.19 -3.03
N GLY A 205 22.11 -3.03 -2.95
CA GLY A 205 23.01 -3.99 -3.60
C GLY A 205 24.41 -3.49 -3.84
N TYR A 206 25.06 -4.13 -4.82
CA TYR A 206 26.39 -3.74 -5.25
C TYR A 206 26.32 -2.64 -6.32
N ASN A 207 27.05 -1.56 -6.08
CA ASN A 207 27.05 -0.39 -6.95
C ASN A 207 27.73 -0.65 -8.32
N HIS A 208 28.63 -1.64 -8.41
CA HIS A 208 29.36 -1.91 -9.66
C HIS A 208 28.46 -2.37 -10.81
N MET A 209 27.32 -3.01 -10.50
CA MET A 209 26.41 -3.60 -11.49
C MET A 209 25.54 -2.57 -12.24
N LEU A 210 25.71 -1.27 -11.98
CA LEU A 210 24.93 -0.21 -12.62
C LEU A 210 25.66 0.40 -13.83
N ALA A 211 24.99 0.53 -14.95
CA ALA A 211 25.54 1.20 -16.14
C ALA A 211 25.26 2.72 -16.10
N ALA A 212 26.17 3.52 -16.65
CA ALA A 212 26.02 4.98 -16.70
C ALA A 212 24.79 5.41 -17.52
N GLU A 213 24.48 4.64 -18.57
CA GLU A 213 23.33 4.85 -19.47
C GLU A 213 21.97 4.63 -18.79
N ASP A 214 21.91 3.83 -17.72
CA ASP A 214 20.66 3.56 -16.99
C ASP A 214 20.39 4.60 -15.88
N MET A 215 21.37 5.44 -15.54
CA MET A 215 21.31 6.32 -14.36
C MET A 215 20.16 7.34 -14.42
N GLY A 216 19.89 7.93 -15.59
CA GLY A 216 18.79 8.90 -15.73
C GLY A 216 17.40 8.29 -15.58
N LYS A 217 17.25 6.99 -15.85
CA LYS A 217 15.99 6.26 -15.61
C LYS A 217 15.92 5.74 -14.18
N LEU A 218 17.05 5.27 -13.66
CA LEU A 218 17.16 4.78 -12.30
C LEU A 218 16.86 5.88 -11.29
N SER A 219 17.41 7.08 -11.49
CA SER A 219 17.22 8.24 -10.58
C SER A 219 15.76 8.67 -10.45
N ARG A 220 14.94 8.43 -11.47
CA ARG A 220 13.50 8.72 -11.46
C ARG A 220 12.67 7.64 -10.75
N ARG A 221 13.26 6.48 -10.48
CA ARG A 221 12.58 5.34 -9.86
C ARG A 221 12.94 5.16 -8.38
N ILE A 222 14.04 5.72 -7.91
CA ILE A 222 14.54 5.48 -6.56
C ILE A 222 14.67 6.78 -5.76
N ASP A 223 14.34 6.68 -4.48
CA ASP A 223 14.42 7.79 -3.53
C ASP A 223 15.71 7.73 -2.72
N GLY A 224 16.33 6.55 -2.58
CA GLY A 224 17.59 6.34 -1.87
C GLY A 224 18.37 5.10 -2.33
N LEU A 225 19.67 5.07 -2.02
CA LEU A 225 20.55 3.93 -2.26
C LEU A 225 21.15 3.42 -0.95
N ILE A 226 21.01 2.13 -0.70
CA ILE A 226 21.78 1.38 0.28
C ILE A 226 22.81 0.56 -0.49
N TYR A 227 24.09 0.71 -0.20
CA TYR A 227 25.13 -0.03 -0.91
C TYR A 227 26.06 -0.79 0.03
N LEU A 228 26.49 -1.97 -0.44
CA LEU A 228 27.50 -2.78 0.21
C LEU A 228 28.88 -2.41 -0.34
N GLU A 229 29.81 -2.11 0.57
CA GLU A 229 31.18 -1.83 0.19
C GLU A 229 31.87 -3.10 -0.32
N SER A 230 32.41 -3.04 -1.54
CA SER A 230 33.28 -4.07 -2.09
C SER A 230 34.71 -3.53 -2.09
N PRO A 231 35.69 -4.22 -1.47
CA PRO A 231 37.07 -3.75 -1.40
C PRO A 231 37.79 -3.69 -2.75
N LEU A 232 37.18 -4.20 -3.82
CA LEU A 232 37.81 -4.37 -5.13
C LEU A 232 37.44 -3.28 -6.17
N GLU A 233 36.58 -2.31 -5.85
CA GLU A 233 36.00 -1.44 -6.88
C GLU A 233 35.79 0.00 -6.41
N ASN A 234 36.00 0.96 -7.32
CA ASN A 234 35.61 2.36 -7.12
C ASN A 234 34.07 2.46 -7.10
N PRO A 235 33.45 2.73 -5.96
CA PRO A 235 32.01 2.82 -5.89
C PRO A 235 31.56 4.05 -6.70
N LYS A 236 30.56 3.88 -7.57
CA LYS A 236 29.99 4.92 -8.45
C LYS A 236 29.15 5.96 -7.66
N ILE A 237 29.62 6.35 -6.48
CA ILE A 237 28.95 7.20 -5.48
C ILE A 237 28.62 8.57 -6.08
N ASN A 238 29.58 9.15 -6.80
CA ASN A 238 29.45 10.49 -7.38
C ASN A 238 28.21 10.60 -8.27
N TRP A 239 27.83 9.52 -8.96
CA TRP A 239 26.66 9.51 -9.86
C TRP A 239 25.36 9.79 -9.11
N PHE A 240 25.19 9.21 -7.91
CA PHE A 240 24.02 9.42 -7.07
C PHE A 240 24.04 10.80 -6.41
N GLN A 241 25.22 11.30 -6.04
CA GLN A 241 25.39 12.67 -5.54
C GLN A 241 25.00 13.72 -6.59
N ASP A 242 25.28 13.48 -7.87
CA ASP A 242 24.86 14.38 -8.95
C ASP A 242 23.33 14.50 -9.06
N TYR A 243 22.61 13.41 -8.82
CA TYR A 243 21.14 13.37 -8.73
C TYR A 243 20.61 13.71 -7.33
N GLN A 244 21.50 14.06 -6.39
CA GLN A 244 21.18 14.33 -4.99
C GLN A 244 20.47 13.17 -4.27
N ILE A 245 20.70 11.93 -4.71
CA ILE A 245 20.12 10.72 -4.10
C ILE A 245 20.86 10.42 -2.79
N PRO A 246 20.17 10.32 -1.64
CA PRO A 246 20.75 9.94 -0.36
C PRO A 246 21.36 8.54 -0.41
N LEU A 247 22.47 8.39 0.30
CA LEU A 247 23.31 7.20 0.26
C LEU A 247 23.52 6.67 1.67
N PHE A 248 23.23 5.39 1.87
CA PHE A 248 23.56 4.66 3.09
C PHE A 248 24.60 3.59 2.81
N LYS A 249 25.69 3.62 3.56
CA LYS A 249 26.81 2.69 3.40
C LYS A 249 26.71 1.56 4.41
N LEU A 250 26.71 0.32 3.94
CA LEU A 250 26.89 -0.86 4.77
C LEU A 250 28.31 -1.40 4.60
N SER A 251 29.13 -1.26 5.65
CA SER A 251 30.50 -1.79 5.65
C SER A 251 30.53 -3.31 5.80
N ARG A 252 31.33 -3.96 4.96
CA ARG A 252 31.47 -5.41 4.89
C ARG A 252 32.40 -5.97 5.99
N ASP A 253 33.35 -5.16 6.46
CA ASP A 253 34.39 -5.59 7.42
C ASP A 253 33.95 -5.56 8.90
N SER A 254 32.86 -4.86 9.23
CA SER A 254 32.30 -4.82 10.59
C SER A 254 31.15 -5.80 10.83
N ASN A 255 30.68 -6.51 9.80
CA ASN A 255 29.34 -7.13 9.82
C ASN A 255 29.34 -8.65 9.60
N TYR A 256 30.39 -9.36 10.02
CA TYR A 256 30.21 -10.74 10.51
C TYR A 256 29.91 -10.68 12.02
N GLY A 257 28.72 -10.18 12.37
CA GLY A 257 28.17 -10.35 13.73
C GLY A 257 27.79 -9.08 14.52
N GLN A 258 28.02 -7.86 14.02
CA GLN A 258 27.41 -6.66 14.62
C GLN A 258 26.20 -6.20 13.80
N ALA A 259 25.09 -5.98 14.51
CA ALA A 259 23.85 -5.45 13.94
C ALA A 259 24.07 -4.01 13.48
N VAL A 260 23.47 -3.65 12.34
CA VAL A 260 23.41 -2.25 11.91
C VAL A 260 22.63 -1.47 12.97
N GLU A 261 23.15 -0.33 13.42
CA GLU A 261 22.44 0.47 14.41
C GLU A 261 21.15 1.04 13.81
N LEU A 262 20.02 0.78 14.47
CA LEU A 262 18.69 1.18 14.01
C LEU A 262 18.57 2.70 13.84
N SER A 263 19.29 3.49 14.66
CA SER A 263 19.32 4.96 14.58
C SER A 263 19.88 5.47 13.26
N ASP A 264 20.95 4.86 12.75
CA ASP A 264 21.60 5.30 11.52
C ASP A 264 20.71 5.05 10.30
N ILE A 265 19.99 3.92 10.30
CA ILE A 265 19.01 3.61 9.26
C ILE A 265 17.81 4.57 9.36
N GLN A 266 17.37 4.90 10.57
CA GLN A 266 16.25 5.82 10.78
C GLN A 266 16.55 7.22 10.23
N ASP A 267 17.73 7.78 10.54
CA ASP A 267 18.15 9.09 10.03
C ASP A 267 18.26 9.12 8.50
N PHE A 268 18.75 8.03 7.91
CA PHE A 268 18.77 7.86 6.46
C PHE A 268 17.35 7.86 5.88
N LEU A 269 16.42 7.08 6.44
CA LEU A 269 15.04 7.00 5.97
C LEU A 269 14.31 8.35 6.08
N LEU A 270 14.56 9.11 7.15
CA LEU A 270 14.02 10.46 7.31
C LEU A 270 14.55 11.40 6.22
N THR A 271 15.84 11.32 5.91
CA THR A 271 16.45 12.09 4.81
C THR A 271 15.85 11.74 3.46
N VAL A 272 15.62 10.46 3.21
CA VAL A 272 14.98 9.97 1.97
C VAL A 272 13.54 10.47 1.85
N ALA A 273 12.76 10.37 2.93
CA ALA A 273 11.37 10.83 2.96
C ALA A 273 11.24 12.35 2.72
N GLN A 274 12.09 13.15 3.37
CA GLN A 274 12.10 14.60 3.16
C GLN A 274 12.44 14.96 1.71
N ARG A 275 13.34 14.19 1.09
CA ARG A 275 13.72 14.39 -0.31
C ARG A 275 12.60 14.02 -1.27
N SER A 276 11.96 12.86 -1.08
CA SER A 276 10.88 12.41 -1.98
C SER A 276 9.70 13.39 -1.98
N GLU A 277 9.45 14.07 -0.86
CA GLU A 277 8.44 15.13 -0.76
C GLU A 277 8.89 16.48 -1.37
N ALA A 278 10.19 16.79 -1.38
CA ALA A 278 10.69 18.12 -1.71
C ALA A 278 11.11 18.36 -3.17
N ILE A 279 11.37 17.31 -3.97
CA ILE A 279 12.08 17.44 -5.25
C ILE A 279 11.20 17.20 -6.49
N SER A 280 11.34 18.08 -7.49
CA SER A 280 10.98 17.87 -8.89
C SER A 280 12.12 17.19 -9.67
N GLU A 281 11.81 16.37 -10.69
CA GLU A 281 12.78 15.62 -11.52
C GLU A 281 14.14 16.33 -11.72
N THR A 282 15.22 15.74 -11.19
CA THR A 282 16.59 16.29 -11.28
C THR A 282 17.25 15.82 -12.57
N TYR A 283 17.63 16.75 -13.46
CA TYR A 283 18.29 16.45 -14.73
C TYR A 283 19.82 16.52 -14.62
N VAL A 284 20.52 15.48 -15.09
CA VAL A 284 22.00 15.44 -15.11
C VAL A 284 22.52 15.18 -16.52
N ALA A 285 23.02 16.23 -17.18
CA ALA A 285 23.42 16.23 -18.60
C ALA A 285 24.45 15.16 -19.00
N LYS A 286 25.29 14.68 -18.08
CA LYS A 286 26.29 13.62 -18.37
C LYS A 286 25.69 12.21 -18.44
N PHE A 287 24.47 12.02 -17.96
CA PHE A 287 23.78 10.71 -17.91
C PHE A 287 22.48 10.69 -18.72
N GLU A 288 22.06 11.83 -19.25
CA GLU A 288 20.78 11.96 -19.95
C GLU A 288 21.00 12.48 -21.36
N ALA A 289 20.26 11.91 -22.32
CA ALA A 289 20.23 12.45 -23.67
C ALA A 289 19.74 13.91 -23.63
N ALA A 290 20.30 14.76 -24.50
CA ALA A 290 19.81 16.12 -24.64
C ALA A 290 18.31 16.09 -24.97
N PRO A 291 17.46 16.87 -24.28
CA PRO A 291 16.05 16.95 -24.62
C PRO A 291 15.93 17.34 -26.11
N PRO A 292 15.00 16.72 -26.87
CA PRO A 292 14.85 17.03 -28.28
C PRO A 292 14.61 18.53 -28.44
N GLU A 293 15.34 19.19 -29.35
CA GLU A 293 15.11 20.60 -29.65
C GLU A 293 13.64 20.80 -30.02
N LYS A 294 12.92 21.61 -29.23
CA LYS A 294 11.54 21.96 -29.54
C LYS A 294 11.53 22.64 -30.92
N ARG A 295 10.95 21.97 -31.91
CA ARG A 295 10.84 22.53 -33.26
C ARG A 295 9.91 23.74 -33.22
N ARG A 296 10.41 24.89 -33.67
CA ARG A 296 9.62 26.12 -33.79
C ARG A 296 8.73 26.00 -35.02
N HIS A 297 7.42 26.07 -34.84
CA HIS A 297 6.50 26.23 -35.96
C HIS A 297 6.13 27.71 -36.11
N HIS A 298 6.13 28.22 -37.34
CA HIS A 298 5.75 29.59 -37.66
C HIS A 298 4.51 29.56 -38.55
N PHE A 299 3.35 29.94 -38.01
CA PHE A 299 2.13 30.11 -38.79
C PHE A 299 1.53 31.49 -38.49
N LEU A 300 1.40 32.32 -39.54
CA LEU A 300 0.80 33.66 -39.48
C LEU A 300 1.36 34.59 -38.38
N GLY A 301 2.66 34.52 -38.10
CA GLY A 301 3.33 35.41 -37.13
C GLY A 301 3.14 35.02 -35.66
N ILE A 302 2.50 33.88 -35.39
CA ILE A 302 2.39 33.31 -34.04
C ILE A 302 3.47 32.23 -33.91
N LEU A 303 4.36 32.41 -32.93
CA LEU A 303 5.35 31.41 -32.53
C LEU A 303 4.68 30.43 -31.57
N SER A 304 4.57 29.17 -31.96
CA SER A 304 4.12 28.09 -31.08
C SER A 304 5.16 26.97 -31.02
N TRP A 305 5.25 26.34 -29.86
CA TRP A 305 6.07 25.15 -29.63
C TRP A 305 5.20 23.91 -29.88
N GLU A 306 5.72 22.89 -30.57
CA GLU A 306 5.08 21.56 -30.56
C GLU A 306 5.10 21.03 -29.12
N THR A 307 3.94 20.60 -28.61
CA THR A 307 3.82 19.79 -27.38
C THR A 307 4.31 18.38 -27.63
#